data_AF-A0A416XX72-F1
#
_entry.id   AF-A0A416XX72-F1
#
_cell.length_a   1.000
_cell.length_b   1.000
_cell.length_c   1.000
_cell.angle_alpha   90.00
_cell.angle_beta   90.00
_cell.angle_gamma   90.00
#
_symmetry.space_group_name_H-M   'P 1'
#
loop_
_entity.id
_entity.type
_entity.pdbx_description
1 polymer ?
#
loop_
_entity_poly.entity_id
_entity_poly.type
_entity_poly.pdbx_seq_one_letter_code
_entity_poly.pdbx_strand_id
1 'polypeptide(L)'
;MDVLLELLIKLLSLTVIMIFLIGLLFVMLISVVYIAGYVYDSIFGNSFISLGHFISGKYPKIKNIPIVVKLWRKIQPKELYLRYETPLFTYCFSYTAISLLALVLPNENGMGIIVASALYLLFYFVGMARKCGRNEQYYEKILDNNIEFLKLSFLPLGFIITVLGFCFTITGMKVQELPLDFAIIGNTYASLMNYNDETNTLMLFLKLIVSGGLILILFYVISLPIQVISYFVISVINYFRKHKAGYIGLSKKFLGIVAYFLKNI
;
A
#
# COMPACT_ATOMS: atom_id res chain seq x y z
N MET A 1 11.62 43.54 18.92
CA MET A 1 11.24 42.13 19.13
C MET A 1 12.35 41.52 19.96
N ASP A 2 12.08 41.09 21.20
CA ASP A 2 13.14 40.62 22.10
C ASP A 2 13.87 39.42 21.49
N VAL A 3 15.21 39.43 21.55
CA VAL A 3 16.10 38.37 21.04
C VAL A 3 15.64 36.98 21.52
N LEU A 4 15.06 36.91 22.72
CA LEU A 4 14.51 35.71 23.33
C LEU A 4 13.28 35.16 22.58
N LEU A 5 12.40 36.03 22.10
CA LEU A 5 11.21 35.66 21.32
C LEU A 5 11.61 35.14 19.93
N GLU A 6 12.58 35.79 19.29
CA GLU A 6 13.11 35.36 18.00
C GLU A 6 13.79 33.98 18.09
N LEU A 7 14.58 33.76 19.15
CA LEU A 7 15.22 32.47 19.43
C LEU A 7 14.16 31.37 19.67
N LEU A 8 13.10 31.68 20.41
CA LEU A 8 12.02 30.74 20.71
C LEU A 8 11.25 30.32 19.44
N ILE A 9 10.97 31.28 18.55
CA ILE A 9 10.31 31.02 17.26
C ILE A 9 11.19 30.16 16.36
N LYS A 10 12.50 30.41 16.29
CA LYS A 10 13.46 29.58 15.53
C LYS A 10 13.53 28.16 16.09
N LEU A 11 13.58 28.01 17.42
CA LEU A 11 13.62 26.70 18.07
C LEU A 11 12.31 25.90 17.84
N LEU A 12 11.16 26.56 17.92
CA LEU A 12 9.86 25.94 17.64
C LEU A 12 9.78 25.48 16.19
N SER A 13 10.18 26.35 15.24
CA SER A 13 10.24 26.01 13.82
C SER A 13 11.13 24.78 13.59
N LEU A 14 12.37 24.81 14.08
CA LEU A 14 13.29 23.67 14.00
C LEU A 14 12.70 22.37 14.56
N THR A 15 11.99 22.47 15.69
CA THR A 15 11.33 21.31 16.31
C THR A 15 10.26 20.71 15.39
N VAL A 16 9.45 21.56 14.73
CA VAL A 16 8.44 21.08 13.77
C VAL A 16 9.10 20.45 12.54
N ILE A 17 10.19 21.02 12.04
CA ILE A 17 10.96 20.44 10.92
C ILE A 17 11.47 19.04 11.30
N MET A 18 12.07 18.91 12.48
CA MET A 18 12.58 17.63 12.96
C MET A 18 11.46 16.60 13.11
N ILE A 19 10.32 16.97 13.69
CA ILE A 19 9.15 16.08 13.81
C ILE A 19 8.65 15.64 12.43
N PHE A 20 8.55 16.57 11.47
CA PHE A 20 8.12 16.26 10.11
C PHE A 20 9.08 15.29 9.41
N LEU A 21 10.40 15.54 9.48
CA LEU A 21 11.42 14.67 8.90
C LEU A 21 11.43 13.29 9.55
N ILE A 22 11.31 13.22 10.88
CA ILE A 22 11.21 11.94 11.61
C ILE A 22 9.95 11.19 11.19
N GLY A 23 8.81 11.87 11.07
CA GLY A 23 7.56 11.29 10.59
C GLY A 23 7.70 10.72 9.18
N LEU A 24 8.30 11.47 8.27
CA LEU A 24 8.55 11.04 6.89
C LEU A 24 9.49 9.82 6.85
N LEU A 25 10.59 9.86 7.61
CA LEU A 25 11.52 8.72 7.75
C LEU A 25 10.80 7.48 8.30
N PHE A 26 9.98 7.65 9.33
CA PHE A 26 9.22 6.56 9.93
C PHE A 26 8.26 5.90 8.92
N VAL A 27 7.57 6.72 8.13
CA VAL A 27 6.70 6.24 7.04
C VAL A 27 7.48 5.44 6.01
N MET A 28 8.67 5.92 5.60
CA MET A 28 9.54 5.20 4.66
C MET A 28 10.09 3.89 5.24
N LEU A 29 10.35 3.81 6.55
CA LEU A 29 10.84 2.60 7.19
C LEU A 29 9.74 1.54 7.34
N ILE A 30 8.51 1.95 7.67
CA ILE A 30 7.38 1.03 7.84
C ILE A 30 7.11 0.25 6.56
N SER A 31 7.06 0.92 5.41
CA SER A 31 6.81 0.27 4.12
C SER A 31 7.88 -0.79 3.80
N VAL A 32 9.14 -0.54 4.14
CA VAL A 32 10.26 -1.49 3.97
C VAL A 32 10.12 -2.68 4.93
N VAL A 33 9.71 -2.45 6.18
CA VAL A 33 9.41 -3.54 7.13
C VAL A 33 8.23 -4.38 6.64
N TYR A 34 7.23 -3.75 6.03
CA TYR A 34 6.03 -4.41 5.53
C TYR A 34 6.33 -5.32 4.34
N ILE A 35 7.15 -4.89 3.38
CA ILE A 35 7.52 -5.75 2.24
C ILE A 35 8.26 -7.02 2.69
N ALA A 36 9.17 -6.91 3.67
CA ALA A 36 9.81 -8.09 4.25
C ALA A 36 8.77 -9.04 4.90
N GLY A 37 7.76 -8.47 5.55
CA GLY A 37 6.61 -9.20 6.09
C GLY A 37 5.77 -9.89 5.01
N TYR A 38 5.51 -9.21 3.89
CA TYR A 38 4.75 -9.76 2.75
C TYR A 38 5.49 -10.92 2.09
N VAL A 39 6.80 -10.78 1.85
CA VAL A 39 7.65 -11.85 1.32
C VAL A 39 7.63 -13.06 2.27
N TYR A 40 7.85 -12.83 3.56
CA TYR A 40 7.82 -13.90 4.56
C TYR A 40 6.47 -14.64 4.58
N ASP A 41 5.36 -13.89 4.59
CA ASP A 41 4.02 -14.49 4.59
C ASP A 41 3.68 -15.21 3.28
N SER A 42 4.14 -14.67 2.15
CA SER A 42 3.92 -15.29 0.84
C SER A 42 4.62 -16.65 0.74
N ILE A 43 5.83 -16.78 1.30
CA ILE A 43 6.61 -18.03 1.30
C ILE A 43 6.07 -19.00 2.36
N PHE A 44 5.99 -18.55 3.61
CA PHE A 44 5.75 -19.43 4.75
C PHE A 44 4.30 -19.41 5.25
N GLY A 45 3.58 -18.30 5.10
CA GLY A 45 2.18 -18.14 5.50
C GLY A 45 1.86 -18.75 6.87
N ASN A 46 0.98 -19.75 6.86
CA ASN A 46 0.63 -20.58 8.02
C ASN A 46 1.24 -21.99 7.98
N SER A 47 2.19 -22.26 7.07
CA SER A 47 2.82 -23.57 6.89
C SER A 47 3.55 -24.03 8.15
N PHE A 48 4.22 -23.14 8.89
CA PHE A 48 4.85 -23.50 10.17
C PHE A 48 3.86 -23.93 11.24
N ILE A 49 2.65 -23.34 11.25
CA ILE A 49 1.58 -23.73 12.17
C ILE A 49 1.10 -25.13 11.81
N SER A 50 0.86 -25.40 10.52
CA SER A 50 0.48 -26.74 10.05
C SER A 50 1.55 -27.78 10.38
N LEU A 51 2.82 -27.47 10.13
CA LEU A 51 3.95 -28.35 10.40
C LEU A 51 4.09 -28.64 11.91
N GLY A 52 3.94 -27.63 12.76
CA GLY A 52 4.00 -27.86 14.19
C GLY A 52 2.78 -28.58 14.75
N HIS A 53 1.58 -28.42 14.18
CA HIS A 53 0.44 -29.29 14.53
C HIS A 53 0.71 -30.75 14.14
N PHE A 54 1.30 -30.98 12.97
CA PHE A 54 1.69 -32.31 12.50
C PHE A 54 2.75 -32.95 13.42
N ILE A 55 3.82 -32.22 13.74
CA ILE A 55 4.88 -32.68 14.64
C ILE A 55 4.35 -32.90 16.06
N SER A 56 3.52 -31.98 16.57
CA SER A 56 2.90 -32.12 17.89
C SER A 56 1.93 -33.31 17.97
N GLY A 57 1.28 -33.67 16.87
CA GLY A 57 0.43 -34.86 16.79
C GLY A 57 1.23 -36.16 16.76
N LYS A 58 2.37 -36.16 16.03
CA LYS A 58 3.24 -37.34 15.90
C LYS A 58 4.15 -37.58 17.11
N TYR A 59 4.56 -36.50 17.80
CA TYR A 59 5.49 -36.55 18.93
C TYR A 59 4.99 -35.66 20.09
N PRO A 60 4.05 -36.15 20.92
CA PRO A 60 3.46 -35.35 22.01
C PRO A 60 4.49 -34.89 23.06
N LYS A 61 5.62 -35.58 23.19
CA LYS A 61 6.73 -35.22 24.10
C LYS A 61 7.36 -33.86 23.78
N ILE A 62 7.30 -33.42 22.51
CA ILE A 62 7.86 -32.14 22.05
C ILE A 62 7.02 -30.95 22.55
N LYS A 63 5.73 -31.16 22.84
CA LYS A 63 4.80 -30.11 23.29
C LYS A 63 5.16 -29.53 24.66
N ASN A 64 5.91 -30.27 25.48
CA ASN A 64 6.27 -29.88 26.85
C ASN A 64 7.67 -29.27 26.96
N ILE A 65 8.43 -29.18 25.85
CA ILE A 65 9.75 -28.55 25.87
C ILE A 65 9.56 -27.02 26.01
N PRO A 66 10.14 -26.37 27.04
CA PRO A 66 9.87 -24.96 27.33
C PRO A 66 10.26 -24.02 26.18
N ILE A 67 11.34 -24.33 25.45
CA ILE A 67 11.77 -23.59 24.26
C ILE A 67 10.72 -23.69 23.14
N VAL A 68 10.19 -24.89 22.91
CA VAL A 68 9.17 -25.14 21.88
C VAL A 68 7.87 -24.44 22.24
N VAL A 69 7.44 -24.47 23.51
CA VAL A 69 6.24 -23.75 23.97
C VAL A 69 6.38 -22.24 23.74
N LYS A 70 7.55 -21.67 24.05
CA LYS A 70 7.83 -20.24 23.83
C LYS A 70 7.83 -19.88 22.35
N LEU A 71 8.41 -20.73 21.49
CA LEU A 71 8.41 -20.56 20.04
C LEU A 71 7.00 -20.71 19.45
N TRP A 72 6.24 -21.70 19.93
CA TRP A 72 4.88 -22.00 19.52
C TRP A 72 3.95 -20.82 19.79
N ARG A 73 4.03 -20.21 20.98
CA ARG A 73 3.27 -18.99 21.31
C ARG A 73 3.57 -17.82 20.37
N LYS A 74 4.81 -17.69 19.86
CA LYS A 74 5.16 -16.63 18.89
C LYS A 74 4.64 -16.90 17.47
N ILE A 75 4.50 -18.17 17.10
CA ILE A 75 4.10 -18.60 15.75
C ILE A 75 2.57 -18.66 15.58
N GLN A 76 1.82 -18.75 16.68
CA GLN A 76 0.36 -18.79 16.66
C GLN A 76 -0.25 -17.64 15.83
N PRO A 77 -1.42 -17.87 15.19
CA PRO A 77 -2.15 -16.82 14.50
C PRO A 77 -2.38 -15.68 15.47
N LYS A 78 -2.05 -14.46 15.04
CA LYS A 78 -2.41 -13.26 15.79
C LYS A 78 -3.83 -12.88 15.40
N GLU A 79 -4.55 -12.28 16.35
CA GLU A 79 -5.87 -11.72 16.07
C GLU A 79 -5.79 -10.58 15.05
N LEU A 80 -4.64 -9.89 15.00
CA LEU A 80 -4.45 -8.70 14.19
C LEU A 80 -3.08 -8.71 13.50
N TYR A 81 -3.10 -8.49 12.18
CA TYR A 81 -1.91 -8.30 11.36
C TYR A 81 -1.87 -6.86 10.84
N LEU A 82 -1.25 -5.96 11.62
CA LEU A 82 -1.12 -4.52 11.33
C LEU A 82 -0.81 -4.23 9.85
N ARG A 83 0.15 -4.94 9.24
CA ARG A 83 0.58 -4.73 7.84
C ARG A 83 -0.50 -4.94 6.77
N TYR A 84 -1.58 -5.64 7.05
CA TYR A 84 -2.70 -5.83 6.13
C TYR A 84 -3.91 -4.96 6.49
N GLU A 85 -3.95 -4.44 7.72
CA GLU A 85 -5.00 -3.54 8.21
C GLU A 85 -4.69 -2.06 8.02
N THR A 86 -3.44 -1.71 7.68
CA THR A 86 -2.99 -0.35 7.41
C THR A 86 -2.73 -0.13 5.90
N PRO A 87 -3.81 0.02 5.09
CA PRO A 87 -3.71 0.17 3.64
C PRO A 87 -2.93 1.42 3.20
N LEU A 88 -2.85 2.45 4.06
CA LEU A 88 -2.08 3.67 3.81
C LEU A 88 -0.61 3.37 3.44
N PHE A 89 0.08 2.54 4.22
CA PHE A 89 1.47 2.18 3.94
C PHE A 89 1.59 1.22 2.76
N THR A 90 0.58 0.35 2.61
CA THR A 90 0.52 -0.64 1.54
C THR A 90 0.41 0.00 0.16
N TYR A 91 -0.35 1.10 0.05
CA TYR A 91 -0.66 1.73 -1.22
C TYR A 91 0.04 3.07 -1.38
N CYS A 92 -0.28 4.07 -0.53
CA CYS A 92 0.22 5.45 -0.71
C CYS A 92 1.73 5.57 -0.53
N PHE A 93 2.33 4.78 0.36
CA PHE A 93 3.77 4.81 0.62
C PHE A 93 4.52 3.59 0.05
N SER A 94 3.85 2.78 -0.78
CA SER A 94 4.41 1.59 -1.42
C SER A 94 5.67 1.87 -2.24
N TYR A 95 5.75 3.05 -2.84
CA TYR A 95 6.82 3.40 -3.77
C TYR A 95 8.22 3.31 -3.15
N THR A 96 8.35 3.59 -1.85
CA THR A 96 9.62 3.46 -1.12
C THR A 96 10.08 2.00 -1.06
N ALA A 97 9.18 1.08 -0.74
CA ALA A 97 9.45 -0.35 -0.72
C ALA A 97 9.71 -0.90 -2.14
N ILE A 98 8.97 -0.41 -3.13
CA ILE A 98 9.12 -0.82 -4.54
C ILE A 98 10.43 -0.33 -5.12
N SER A 99 10.82 0.91 -4.82
CA SER A 99 12.13 1.45 -5.21
C SER A 99 13.26 0.60 -4.63
N LEU A 100 13.14 0.22 -3.35
CA LEU A 100 14.12 -0.66 -2.70
C LEU A 100 14.14 -2.06 -3.33
N LEU A 101 12.98 -2.62 -3.68
CA LEU A 101 12.91 -3.90 -4.38
C LEU A 101 13.51 -3.81 -5.79
N ALA A 102 13.28 -2.71 -6.51
CA ALA A 102 13.82 -2.47 -7.84
C ALA A 102 15.35 -2.37 -7.84
N LEU A 103 15.97 -1.87 -6.77
CA LEU A 103 17.44 -1.83 -6.61
C LEU A 103 18.08 -3.22 -6.55
N VAL A 104 17.34 -4.24 -6.10
CA VAL A 104 17.83 -5.62 -6.00
C VAL A 104 17.63 -6.39 -7.30
N LEU A 105 16.76 -5.91 -8.20
CA LEU A 105 16.46 -6.56 -9.47
C LEU A 105 17.43 -6.11 -10.57
N PRO A 106 17.85 -7.01 -11.48
CA PRO A 106 18.63 -6.63 -12.65
C PRO A 106 17.80 -5.69 -13.53
N ASN A 107 18.31 -4.49 -13.77
CA ASN A 107 17.60 -3.44 -14.50
C ASN A 107 18.29 -3.10 -15.82
N GLU A 108 18.23 -4.02 -16.78
CA GLU A 108 18.90 -3.84 -18.08
C GLU A 108 18.16 -2.83 -18.99
N ASN A 109 16.85 -2.63 -18.83
CA ASN A 109 16.00 -1.85 -19.75
C ASN A 109 15.03 -0.84 -19.08
N GLY A 110 15.28 -0.42 -17.84
CA GLY A 110 14.35 0.48 -17.12
C GLY A 110 13.04 -0.18 -16.66
N MET A 111 12.84 -1.47 -16.93
CA MET A 111 11.67 -2.26 -16.53
C MET A 111 11.69 -2.67 -15.05
N GLY A 112 12.79 -2.41 -14.32
CA GLY A 112 12.96 -2.86 -12.93
C GLY A 112 11.84 -2.39 -11.99
N ILE A 113 11.36 -1.16 -12.14
CA ILE A 113 10.25 -0.62 -11.33
C ILE A 113 8.94 -1.34 -11.61
N ILE A 114 8.67 -1.69 -12.87
CA ILE A 114 7.44 -2.39 -13.27
C ILE A 114 7.45 -3.81 -12.68
N VAL A 115 8.57 -4.53 -12.82
CA VAL A 115 8.74 -5.86 -12.25
C VAL A 115 8.65 -5.83 -10.72
N ALA A 116 9.31 -4.86 -10.09
CA ALA A 116 9.23 -4.66 -8.64
C ALA A 116 7.79 -4.38 -8.19
N SER A 117 7.05 -3.56 -8.92
CA SER A 117 5.64 -3.25 -8.59
C SER A 117 4.76 -4.50 -8.68
N ALA A 118 4.94 -5.32 -9.73
CA ALA A 118 4.22 -6.58 -9.89
C ALA A 118 4.56 -7.58 -8.77
N LEU A 119 5.84 -7.74 -8.43
CA LEU A 119 6.29 -8.60 -7.34
C LEU A 119 5.78 -8.12 -5.98
N TYR A 120 5.81 -6.81 -5.73
CA TYR A 120 5.29 -6.22 -4.50
C TYR A 120 3.81 -6.57 -4.29
N LEU A 121 2.97 -6.37 -5.32
CA LEU A 121 1.56 -6.72 -5.27
C LEU A 121 1.34 -8.23 -5.14
N LEU A 122 2.14 -9.04 -5.83
CA LEU A 122 2.07 -10.49 -5.70
C LEU A 122 2.35 -10.93 -4.27
N PHE A 123 3.45 -10.47 -3.67
CA PHE A 123 3.77 -10.80 -2.28
C PHE A 123 2.72 -10.31 -1.30
N TYR A 124 2.18 -9.11 -1.53
CA TYR A 124 1.12 -8.56 -0.71
C TYR A 124 -0.15 -9.43 -0.73
N PHE A 125 -0.70 -9.71 -1.92
CA PHE A 125 -1.95 -10.46 -2.04
C PHE A 125 -1.79 -11.93 -1.67
N VAL A 126 -0.71 -12.58 -2.12
CA VAL A 126 -0.43 -13.98 -1.77
C VAL A 126 -0.16 -14.11 -0.26
N GLY A 127 0.63 -13.20 0.31
CA GLY A 127 0.89 -13.16 1.75
C GLY A 127 -0.40 -12.99 2.56
N MET A 128 -1.24 -12.03 2.17
CA MET A 128 -2.54 -11.80 2.81
C MET A 128 -3.44 -13.04 2.73
N ALA A 129 -3.58 -13.64 1.54
CA ALA A 129 -4.42 -14.84 1.36
C ALA A 129 -3.91 -16.03 2.19
N ARG A 130 -2.59 -16.27 2.19
CA ARG A 130 -1.99 -17.41 2.93
C ARG A 130 -2.03 -17.20 4.44
N LYS A 131 -1.93 -15.95 4.91
CA LYS A 131 -1.90 -15.64 6.34
C LYS A 131 -3.29 -15.47 6.93
N CYS A 132 -4.14 -14.68 6.29
CA CYS A 132 -5.46 -14.31 6.79
C CYS A 132 -6.56 -15.23 6.29
N GLY A 133 -6.40 -15.88 5.13
CA GLY A 133 -7.46 -16.68 4.49
C GLY A 133 -7.95 -17.92 5.25
N ARG A 134 -7.30 -18.29 6.37
CA ARG A 134 -7.80 -19.37 7.25
C ARG A 134 -9.01 -18.93 8.08
N ASN A 135 -9.09 -17.66 8.45
CA ASN A 135 -10.24 -17.09 9.13
C ASN A 135 -11.04 -16.29 8.10
N GLU A 136 -12.15 -16.85 7.66
CA GLU A 136 -12.94 -16.31 6.55
C GLU A 136 -13.50 -14.92 6.85
N GLN A 137 -14.11 -14.74 8.03
CA GLN A 137 -14.66 -13.45 8.47
C GLN A 137 -13.58 -12.38 8.60
N TYR A 138 -12.42 -12.74 9.14
CA TYR A 138 -11.30 -11.81 9.29
C TYR A 138 -10.72 -11.41 7.93
N TYR A 139 -10.58 -12.37 7.01
CA TYR A 139 -10.08 -12.08 5.68
C TYR A 139 -11.03 -11.17 4.89
N GLU A 140 -12.34 -11.39 4.98
CA GLU A 140 -13.34 -10.50 4.39
C GLU A 140 -13.24 -9.08 4.96
N LYS A 141 -13.15 -8.95 6.29
CA LYS A 141 -12.94 -7.65 6.94
C LYS A 141 -11.70 -6.91 6.41
N ILE A 142 -10.59 -7.63 6.19
CA ILE A 142 -9.37 -7.03 5.62
C ILE A 142 -9.64 -6.54 4.20
N LEU A 143 -10.25 -7.36 3.35
CA LEU A 143 -10.51 -7.01 1.95
C LEU A 143 -11.45 -5.79 1.86
N ASP A 144 -12.49 -5.75 2.69
CA ASP A 144 -13.44 -4.64 2.75
C ASP A 144 -12.77 -3.35 3.22
N ASN A 145 -12.00 -3.40 4.30
CA ASN A 145 -11.24 -2.24 4.79
C ASN A 145 -10.27 -1.70 3.72
N ASN A 146 -9.61 -2.59 2.95
CA ASN A 146 -8.73 -2.19 1.87
C ASN A 146 -9.50 -1.55 0.70
N ILE A 147 -10.68 -2.07 0.34
CA ILE A 147 -11.54 -1.48 -0.69
C ILE A 147 -12.08 -0.12 -0.28
N GLU A 148 -12.54 0.02 0.97
CA GLU A 148 -13.03 1.29 1.50
C GLU A 148 -11.94 2.36 1.48
N PHE A 149 -10.73 1.99 1.91
CA PHE A 149 -9.58 2.88 1.83
C PHE A 149 -9.27 3.28 0.38
N LEU A 150 -9.28 2.35 -0.57
CA LEU A 150 -9.00 2.65 -1.98
C LEU A 150 -10.07 3.55 -2.59
N LYS A 151 -11.36 3.33 -2.26
CA LYS A 151 -12.45 4.25 -2.68
C LYS A 151 -12.23 5.66 -2.13
N LEU A 152 -11.83 5.75 -0.86
CA LEU A 152 -11.52 7.03 -0.23
C LEU A 152 -10.29 7.69 -0.88
N SER A 153 -9.25 6.91 -1.21
CA SER A 153 -8.04 7.43 -1.84
C SER A 153 -8.30 7.94 -3.26
N PHE A 154 -9.29 7.42 -3.98
CA PHE A 154 -9.69 7.93 -5.30
C PHE A 154 -10.57 9.18 -5.24
N LEU A 155 -11.16 9.52 -4.09
CA LEU A 155 -12.11 10.61 -3.96
C LEU A 155 -11.55 12.00 -4.37
N PRO A 156 -10.32 12.40 -3.96
CA PRO A 156 -9.74 13.67 -4.40
C PRO A 156 -9.59 13.75 -5.92
N LEU A 157 -9.16 12.65 -6.55
CA LEU A 157 -8.97 12.57 -7.99
C LEU A 157 -10.31 12.60 -8.73
N GLY A 158 -11.31 11.87 -8.23
CA GLY A 158 -12.68 11.91 -8.74
C GLY A 158 -13.30 13.31 -8.66
N PHE A 159 -13.04 14.03 -7.57
CA PHE A 159 -13.47 15.43 -7.43
C PHE A 159 -12.83 16.34 -8.49
N ILE A 160 -11.50 16.26 -8.67
CA ILE A 160 -10.78 17.05 -9.69
C ILE A 160 -11.33 16.74 -11.09
N ILE A 161 -11.49 15.46 -11.44
CA ILE A 161 -12.06 15.06 -12.74
C ILE A 161 -13.48 15.62 -12.91
N THR A 162 -14.31 15.59 -11.87
CA THR A 162 -15.69 16.08 -11.92
C THR A 162 -15.73 17.59 -12.15
N VAL A 163 -14.90 18.36 -11.43
CA VAL A 163 -14.80 19.82 -11.61
C VAL A 163 -14.31 20.16 -13.01
N LEU A 164 -13.26 19.48 -13.50
CA LEU A 164 -12.78 19.67 -14.87
C LEU A 164 -13.85 19.33 -15.90
N GLY A 165 -14.57 18.21 -15.73
CA GLY A 165 -15.69 17.80 -16.59
C GLY A 165 -16.81 18.85 -16.63
N PHE A 166 -17.14 19.43 -15.48
CA PHE A 166 -18.12 20.51 -15.38
C PHE A 166 -17.64 21.77 -16.10
N CYS A 167 -16.38 22.17 -15.90
CA CYS A 167 -15.76 23.30 -16.61
C CYS A 167 -15.80 23.08 -18.13
N PHE A 168 -15.47 21.89 -18.65
CA PHE A 168 -15.57 21.58 -20.08
C PHE A 168 -17.00 21.68 -20.60
N THR A 169 -17.97 21.23 -19.81
CA THR A 169 -19.39 21.28 -20.19
C THR A 169 -19.89 22.71 -20.32
N ILE A 170 -19.51 23.60 -19.39
CA ILE A 170 -19.91 25.02 -19.43
C ILE A 170 -19.18 25.79 -20.53
N THR A 171 -17.87 25.57 -20.66
CA THR A 171 -17.03 26.38 -21.56
C THR A 171 -17.02 25.87 -23.00
N GLY A 172 -17.46 24.64 -23.24
CA GLY A 172 -17.38 23.98 -24.55
C GLY A 172 -15.95 23.62 -24.99
N MET A 173 -14.95 23.89 -24.16
CA MET A 173 -13.54 23.59 -24.45
C MET A 173 -13.26 22.09 -24.37
N LYS A 174 -12.44 21.57 -25.29
CA LYS A 174 -11.94 20.21 -25.21
C LYS A 174 -10.80 20.11 -24.20
N VAL A 175 -10.57 18.92 -23.62
CA VAL A 175 -9.45 18.65 -22.68
C VAL A 175 -8.10 19.11 -23.24
N GLN A 176 -7.90 18.98 -24.55
CA GLN A 176 -6.68 19.34 -25.26
C GLN A 176 -6.46 20.86 -25.39
N GLU A 177 -7.52 21.65 -25.24
CA GLU A 177 -7.50 23.12 -25.37
C GLU A 177 -7.37 23.82 -24.01
N LEU A 178 -7.25 23.03 -22.93
CA LEU A 178 -7.19 23.57 -21.58
C LEU A 178 -5.89 24.38 -21.41
N PRO A 179 -5.97 25.67 -21.03
CA PRO A 179 -4.79 26.51 -20.79
C PRO A 179 -4.20 26.22 -19.40
N LEU A 180 -3.96 24.94 -19.09
CA LEU A 180 -3.17 24.56 -17.92
C LEU A 180 -1.71 24.83 -18.23
N ASP A 181 -1.31 26.09 -18.00
CA ASP A 181 0.10 26.43 -18.06
C ASP A 181 0.79 25.96 -16.77
N PHE A 182 1.32 24.73 -16.81
CA PHE A 182 2.14 24.19 -15.74
C PHE A 182 3.39 25.04 -15.49
N ALA A 183 3.81 25.91 -16.44
CA ALA A 183 4.89 26.85 -16.21
C ALA A 183 4.47 27.95 -15.21
N ILE A 184 3.22 28.38 -15.15
CA ILE A 184 2.75 29.34 -14.12
C ILE A 184 2.87 28.71 -12.73
N ILE A 185 2.42 27.46 -12.57
CA ILE A 185 2.52 26.72 -11.31
C ILE A 185 3.99 26.53 -10.93
N GLY A 186 4.82 26.10 -11.90
CA GLY A 186 6.25 25.90 -11.72
C GLY A 186 6.99 27.19 -11.37
N ASN A 187 6.68 28.29 -12.04
CA ASN A 187 7.28 29.61 -11.80
C ASN A 187 6.84 30.20 -10.45
N THR A 188 5.59 29.97 -10.05
CA THR A 188 5.09 30.38 -8.72
C THR A 188 5.79 29.60 -7.62
N TYR A 189 5.99 28.29 -7.81
CA TYR A 189 6.76 27.44 -6.90
C TYR A 189 8.24 27.87 -6.85
N ALA A 190 8.88 28.08 -8.00
CA ALA A 190 10.26 28.53 -8.08
C ALA A 190 10.44 29.90 -7.41
N SER A 191 9.49 30.82 -7.62
CA SER A 191 9.49 32.14 -6.96
C SER A 191 9.32 32.03 -5.45
N LEU A 192 8.43 31.14 -4.97
CA LEU A 192 8.29 30.87 -3.53
C LEU A 192 9.57 30.29 -2.94
N MET A 193 10.22 29.34 -3.62
CA MET A 193 11.46 28.71 -3.15
C MET A 193 12.65 29.67 -3.18
N ASN A 194 12.75 30.50 -4.21
CA ASN A 194 13.82 31.50 -4.39
C ASN A 194 13.62 32.76 -3.54
N TYR A 195 12.48 32.92 -2.85
CA TYR A 195 12.26 34.04 -1.95
C TYR A 195 13.25 33.97 -0.78
N ASN A 196 14.31 34.78 -0.82
CA ASN A 196 15.52 34.59 -0.03
C ASN A 196 15.55 35.40 1.29
N ASP A 197 14.40 35.54 1.94
CA ASP A 197 14.35 36.12 3.28
C ASP A 197 14.45 35.01 4.34
N GLU A 198 15.67 34.54 4.57
CA GLU A 198 15.98 33.52 5.58
C GLU A 198 15.70 33.98 7.02
N THR A 199 15.51 35.30 7.22
CA THR A 199 15.17 35.86 8.55
C THR A 199 13.69 35.71 8.88
N ASN A 200 12.84 35.51 7.87
CA ASN A 200 11.41 35.36 8.06
C ASN A 200 11.02 33.90 8.35
N THR A 201 10.87 33.59 9.65
CA THR A 201 10.55 32.23 10.11
C THR A 201 9.21 31.71 9.57
N LEU A 202 8.24 32.60 9.30
CA LEU A 202 6.96 32.24 8.71
C LEU A 202 7.13 31.77 7.27
N MET A 203 7.99 32.43 6.50
CA MET A 203 8.32 32.02 5.13
C MET A 203 8.98 30.64 5.09
N LEU A 204 9.91 30.38 6.02
CA LEU A 204 10.60 29.09 6.14
C LEU A 204 9.61 27.95 6.50
N PHE A 205 8.64 28.24 7.37
CA PHE A 205 7.56 27.33 7.72
C PHE A 205 6.61 27.04 6.54
N LEU A 206 6.22 28.07 5.77
CA LEU A 206 5.40 27.91 4.57
C LEU A 206 6.12 27.09 3.50
N LYS A 207 7.41 27.36 3.23
CA LYS A 207 8.22 26.56 2.31
C LYS A 207 8.24 25.09 2.70
N LEU A 208 8.32 24.80 4.00
CA LEU A 208 8.31 23.43 4.50
C LEU A 208 6.94 22.75 4.32
N ILE A 209 5.83 23.42 4.66
CA ILE A 209 4.48 22.88 4.45
C ILE A 209 4.25 22.59 2.97
N VAL A 210 4.59 23.54 2.09
CA VAL A 210 4.41 23.40 0.64
C VAL A 210 5.28 22.26 0.10
N SER A 211 6.56 22.20 0.50
CA SER A 211 7.47 21.12 0.11
C SER A 211 6.98 19.74 0.60
N GLY A 212 6.59 19.65 1.88
CA GLY A 212 6.06 18.42 2.47
C GLY A 212 4.75 17.97 1.81
N GLY A 213 3.84 18.90 1.56
CA GLY A 213 2.60 18.65 0.82
C GLY A 213 2.86 18.15 -0.60
N LEU A 214 3.81 18.75 -1.31
CA LEU A 214 4.21 18.30 -2.65
C LEU A 214 4.79 16.88 -2.64
N ILE A 215 5.63 16.55 -1.65
CA ILE A 215 6.16 15.18 -1.50
C ILE A 215 5.02 14.17 -1.25
N LEU A 216 4.03 14.52 -0.42
CA LEU A 216 2.87 13.66 -0.18
C LEU A 216 2.00 13.49 -1.44
N ILE A 217 1.76 14.57 -2.18
CA ILE A 217 1.06 14.53 -3.47
C ILE A 217 1.82 13.66 -4.47
N LEU A 218 3.15 13.78 -4.51
CA LEU A 218 4.01 12.98 -5.37
C LEU A 218 3.89 11.49 -5.04
N PHE A 219 3.98 11.10 -3.77
CA PHE A 219 3.78 9.72 -3.34
C PHE A 219 2.38 9.21 -3.69
N TYR A 220 1.36 10.04 -3.51
CA TYR A 220 0.00 9.72 -3.90
C TYR A 220 -0.11 9.46 -5.42
N VAL A 221 0.35 10.39 -6.26
CA VAL A 221 0.25 10.29 -7.73
C VAL A 221 1.02 9.08 -8.25
N ILE A 222 2.25 8.87 -7.78
CA ILE A 222 3.08 7.73 -8.23
C ILE A 222 2.49 6.39 -7.78
N SER A 223 1.77 6.34 -6.65
CA SER A 223 1.12 5.11 -6.17
C SER A 223 -0.25 4.82 -6.80
N LEU A 224 -0.83 5.75 -7.57
CA LEU A 224 -2.15 5.56 -8.21
C LEU A 224 -2.24 4.28 -9.05
N PRO A 225 -1.27 3.92 -9.91
CA PRO A 225 -1.35 2.69 -10.70
C PRO A 225 -1.50 1.44 -9.82
N ILE A 226 -0.78 1.40 -8.70
CA ILE A 226 -0.82 0.31 -7.74
C ILE A 226 -2.15 0.28 -7.00
N GLN A 227 -2.68 1.44 -6.62
CA GLN A 227 -4.00 1.56 -6.01
C GLN A 227 -5.08 1.00 -6.95
N VAL A 228 -5.06 1.37 -8.23
CA VAL A 228 -6.02 0.90 -9.25
C VAL A 228 -5.93 -0.61 -9.47
N ILE A 229 -4.72 -1.14 -9.66
CA ILE A 229 -4.52 -2.59 -9.81
C ILE A 229 -4.97 -3.34 -8.56
N SER A 230 -4.68 -2.80 -7.38
CA SER A 230 -5.08 -3.41 -6.10
C SER A 230 -6.59 -3.44 -5.95
N TYR A 231 -7.27 -2.34 -6.30
CA TYR A 231 -8.72 -2.27 -6.30
C TYR A 231 -9.33 -3.33 -7.23
N PHE A 232 -8.77 -3.49 -8.43
CA PHE A 232 -9.19 -4.53 -9.37
C PHE A 232 -9.00 -5.93 -8.79
N VAL A 233 -7.80 -6.25 -8.27
CA VAL A 233 -7.48 -7.57 -7.70
C VAL A 233 -8.42 -7.91 -6.55
N ILE A 234 -8.64 -6.98 -5.61
CA ILE A 234 -9.54 -7.23 -4.48
C ILE A 234 -10.99 -7.41 -4.96
N SER A 235 -11.42 -6.61 -5.93
CA SER A 235 -12.76 -6.75 -6.53
C SER A 235 -12.95 -8.13 -7.16
N VAL A 236 -11.94 -8.63 -7.87
CA VAL A 236 -11.93 -9.97 -8.46
C VAL A 236 -11.99 -11.05 -7.36
N ILE A 237 -11.19 -10.91 -6.29
CA ILE A 237 -11.21 -11.82 -5.14
C ILE A 237 -12.61 -11.86 -4.51
N ASN A 238 -13.18 -10.69 -4.21
CA ASN A 238 -14.52 -10.59 -3.60
C ASN A 238 -15.60 -11.19 -4.51
N TYR A 239 -15.51 -10.98 -5.82
CA TYR A 239 -16.43 -11.57 -6.78
C TYR A 239 -16.35 -13.11 -6.77
N PHE A 240 -15.15 -13.68 -6.86
CA PHE A 240 -14.96 -15.13 -6.79
C PHE A 240 -15.42 -15.73 -5.46
N ARG A 241 -15.22 -15.02 -4.35
CA ARG A 241 -15.69 -15.44 -3.03
C ARG A 241 -17.22 -15.49 -2.98
N LYS A 242 -17.89 -14.43 -3.43
CA LYS A 242 -19.36 -14.33 -3.46
C LYS A 242 -20.00 -15.40 -4.34
N HIS A 243 -19.37 -15.74 -5.45
CA HIS A 243 -19.91 -16.69 -6.45
C HIS A 243 -19.28 -18.09 -6.40
N LYS A 244 -18.46 -18.38 -5.37
CA LYS A 244 -17.68 -19.62 -5.22
C LYS A 244 -18.51 -20.89 -5.42
N ALA A 245 -19.70 -20.96 -4.83
CA ALA A 245 -20.58 -22.12 -4.92
C ALA A 245 -21.02 -22.41 -6.37
N GLY A 246 -21.33 -21.37 -7.14
CA GLY A 246 -21.70 -21.48 -8.55
C GLY A 246 -20.55 -22.00 -9.40
N TYR A 247 -19.33 -21.47 -9.20
CA TYR A 247 -18.13 -21.93 -9.89
C TYR A 247 -17.76 -23.38 -9.56
N ILE A 248 -17.86 -23.79 -8.30
CA ILE A 248 -17.64 -25.19 -7.90
C ILE A 248 -18.67 -26.11 -8.55
N GLY A 249 -19.94 -25.70 -8.61
CA GLY A 249 -21.00 -26.45 -9.29
C GLY A 249 -20.73 -26.62 -10.78
N LEU A 250 -20.30 -25.55 -11.45
CA LEU A 250 -19.95 -25.56 -12.87
C LEU A 250 -18.73 -26.45 -13.15
N SER A 251 -17.67 -26.35 -12.33
CA SER A 251 -16.47 -27.19 -12.43
C SER A 251 -16.79 -28.67 -12.25
N LYS A 252 -17.62 -29.02 -11.27
CA LYS A 252 -18.07 -30.42 -11.07
C LYS A 252 -18.84 -30.95 -12.28
N LYS A 253 -19.72 -30.15 -12.88
CA LYS A 253 -20.44 -30.54 -14.11
C LYS A 253 -19.47 -30.76 -15.27
N PHE A 254 -18.51 -29.88 -15.46
CA PHE A 254 -17.51 -30.00 -16.52
C PHE A 254 -16.65 -31.25 -16.34
N LEU A 255 -16.16 -31.51 -15.13
CA LEU A 255 -15.42 -32.74 -14.80
C LEU A 255 -16.27 -33.99 -15.01
N GLY A 256 -17.58 -33.94 -14.69
CA GLY A 256 -18.50 -35.04 -14.97
C GLY A 256 -18.66 -35.33 -16.47
N ILE A 257 -18.74 -34.29 -17.30
CA ILE A 257 -18.80 -34.42 -18.76
C ILE A 257 -17.48 -35.01 -19.29
N VAL A 258 -16.34 -34.49 -18.87
CA VAL A 258 -15.01 -34.99 -19.27
C VAL A 258 -14.83 -36.46 -18.85
N ALA A 259 -15.22 -36.81 -17.63
CA ALA A 259 -15.16 -38.19 -17.14
C ALA A 259 -16.09 -39.11 -17.93
N TYR A 260 -17.28 -38.65 -18.34
CA TYR A 260 -18.19 -39.41 -19.20
C TYR A 260 -17.59 -39.67 -20.59
N PHE A 261 -17.00 -38.66 -21.22
CA PHE A 261 -16.33 -38.82 -22.52
C PHE A 261 -15.11 -39.74 -22.44
N LEU A 262 -14.30 -39.63 -21.38
CA LEU A 262 -13.14 -40.50 -21.15
C LEU A 262 -13.53 -41.96 -20.87
N LYS A 263 -14.75 -42.23 -20.40
CA LYS A 263 -15.22 -43.59 -20.12
C LYS A 263 -15.76 -44.31 -21.36
N ASN A 264 -16.02 -43.57 -22.43
CA ASN A 264 -16.52 -44.06 -23.72
C ASN A 264 -15.43 -44.11 -24.80
N ILE A 265 -14.17 -43.90 -24.42
CA ILE A 265 -12.95 -44.15 -25.21
C ILE A 265 -12.29 -45.40 -24.63
#